data_AF-A0A4R7LD55-F1
#
_entry.id   AF-A0A4R7LD55-F1
#
_cell.length_a   1.000
_cell.length_b   1.000
_cell.length_c   1.000
_cell.angle_alpha   90.00
_cell.angle_beta   90.00
_cell.angle_gamma   90.00
#
_symmetry.space_group_name_H-M   'P 1'
#
loop_
_entity.id
_entity.type
_entity.pdbx_description
1 polymer ?
#
loop_
_entity_poly.entity_id
_entity_poly.type
_entity_poly.pdbx_seq_one_letter_code
_entity_poly.pdbx_strand_id
1 'polypeptide(L)' 'MNIAEIQTAVDAEKAVHWSNEGYVIRKDTLGQYLIVFEHNGSAIGLTDRSGGHLNGQEEEFFLSDRDV' A
#
# COMPACT_ATOMS: atom_id res chain seq x y z
N MET A 1 -2.66 -8.04 -5.96
CA MET A 1 -3.34 -8.05 -4.65
C MET A 1 -4.53 -7.10 -4.70
N ASN A 2 -5.70 -7.54 -4.27
CA ASN A 2 -6.89 -6.68 -4.14
C ASN A 2 -6.84 -5.83 -2.85
N ILE A 3 -7.80 -4.90 -2.69
CA ILE A 3 -7.86 -3.99 -1.53
C ILE A 3 -7.81 -4.74 -0.19
N ALA A 4 -8.61 -5.81 -0.05
CA ALA A 4 -8.71 -6.56 1.20
C ALA A 4 -7.41 -7.31 1.53
N GLU A 5 -6.77 -7.91 0.52
CA GLU A 5 -5.47 -8.59 0.66
C GLU A 5 -4.38 -7.61 1.09
N ILE A 6 -4.32 -6.42 0.48
CA ILE A 6 -3.35 -5.39 0.81
C ILE A 6 -3.55 -4.91 2.25
N GLN A 7 -4.78 -4.56 2.63
CA GLN A 7 -5.08 -4.08 3.98
C GLN A 7 -4.75 -5.16 5.04
N THR A 8 -5.12 -6.41 4.78
CA THR A 8 -4.81 -7.54 5.67
C THR A 8 -3.30 -7.73 5.84
N ALA A 9 -2.54 -7.63 4.74
CA ALA A 9 -1.08 -7.76 4.79
C ALA A 9 -0.42 -6.62 5.56
N VAL A 10 -0.87 -5.38 5.33
CA VAL A 10 -0.37 -4.19 6.07
C VAL A 10 -0.73 -4.28 7.56
N ASP A 11 -1.96 -4.69 7.90
CA ASP A 11 -2.38 -4.92 9.29
C ASP A 11 -1.60 -6.05 9.96
N ALA A 12 -1.08 -7.00 9.19
CA ALA A 12 -0.18 -8.07 9.64
C ALA A 12 1.31 -7.66 9.59
N GLU A 13 1.60 -6.36 9.48
CA GLU A 13 2.96 -5.79 9.44
C GLU A 13 3.85 -6.32 8.31
N LYS A 14 3.25 -6.83 7.22
CA LYS A 14 4.00 -7.26 6.04
C LYS A 14 4.35 -6.08 5.14
N ALA A 15 5.50 -6.15 4.50
CA ALA A 15 5.92 -5.19 3.48
C ALA A 15 5.13 -5.39 2.19
N VAL A 16 4.15 -4.51 1.94
CA VAL A 16 3.43 -4.44 0.66
C VAL A 16 3.98 -3.28 -0.15
N HIS A 17 4.32 -3.53 -1.41
CA HIS A 17 4.83 -2.53 -2.35
C HIS A 17 3.88 -2.34 -3.54
N TRP A 18 4.02 -1.22 -4.24
CA TRP A 18 3.30 -0.93 -5.49
C TRP A 18 4.27 -0.55 -6.61
N SER A 19 4.16 -1.19 -7.77
CA SER A 19 4.96 -0.94 -8.99
C SER A 19 6.48 -1.25 -8.87
N ASN A 20 7.13 -0.87 -7.76
CA ASN A 20 8.53 -1.16 -7.42
C ASN A 20 8.76 -1.05 -5.91
N GLU A 21 9.94 -1.45 -5.44
CA GLU A 21 10.27 -1.46 -3.99
C GLU A 21 10.26 -0.07 -3.34
N GLY A 22 10.35 1.02 -4.09
CA GLY A 22 10.38 2.38 -3.54
C GLY A 22 9.02 2.91 -3.08
N TYR A 23 7.92 2.28 -3.51
CA TYR A 23 6.57 2.61 -3.04
C TYR A 23 6.09 1.54 -2.07
N VAL A 24 5.75 1.96 -0.85
CA VAL A 24 5.31 1.05 0.22
C VAL A 24 3.93 1.43 0.70
N ILE A 25 3.12 0.43 1.01
CA ILE A 25 1.80 0.65 1.59
C ILE A 25 1.93 0.76 3.10
N ARG A 26 1.42 1.86 3.65
CA ARG A 26 1.43 2.15 5.09
C ARG A 26 0.03 2.43 5.57
N LYS A 27 -0.27 2.02 6.81
CA LYS A 27 -1.44 2.48 7.55
C LYS A 27 -1.03 3.62 8.46
N ASP A 28 -1.66 4.79 8.32
CA ASP A 28 -1.37 5.94 9.17
C ASP A 28 -2.09 5.85 10.53
N THR A 29 -1.83 6.82 11.42
CA THR A 29 -2.44 6.88 12.76
C THR A 29 -3.96 7.13 12.74
N LEU A 30 -4.52 7.56 11.60
CA LEU A 30 -5.96 7.74 11.41
C LEU A 30 -6.63 6.48 10.83
N GLY A 31 -5.84 5.44 10.52
CA GLY A 31 -6.31 4.20 9.92
C GLY A 31 -6.43 4.25 8.40
N GLN A 32 -5.91 5.29 7.74
CA GLN A 32 -5.88 5.39 6.28
C GLN A 32 -4.76 4.55 5.71
N TYR A 33 -5.02 3.85 4.61
CA TYR A 33 -4.00 3.14 3.85
C TYR A 33 -3.48 4.04 2.74
N LEU A 34 -2.17 4.21 2.69
CA LEU A 34 -1.48 5.13 1.79
C LEU A 34 -0.43 4.38 0.99
N ILE A 35 -0.29 4.74 -0.29
CA ILE A 35 0.88 4.43 -1.10
C ILE A 35 1.90 5.53 -0.83
N VAL A 36 3.04 5.19 -0.24
CA VAL A 36 4.08 6.14 0.16
C VAL A 36 5.35 5.89 -0.65
N PHE A 37 5.88 6.91 -1.32
CA PHE A 37 7.20 6.84 -1.94
C PHE A 37 8.27 7.20 -0.91
N GLU A 38 9.06 6.21 -0.49
CA GLU A 38 9.94 6.34 0.69
C GLU A 38 11.04 7.40 0.51
N HIS A 39 11.52 7.60 -0.71
CA HIS A 39 12.64 8.52 -0.96
C HIS A 39 12.33 9.98 -0.61
N ASN A 40 11.08 10.41 -0.71
CA ASN A 40 10.67 11.79 -0.44
C ASN A 40 9.42 11.93 0.43
N GLY A 41 8.83 10.82 0.88
CA GLY A 41 7.64 10.82 1.74
C GLY A 41 6.35 11.25 1.04
N SER A 42 6.34 11.39 -0.29
CA SER A 42 5.10 11.66 -1.03
C SER A 42 4.11 10.51 -0.81
N ALA A 43 2.85 10.84 -0.55
CA ALA A 43 1.82 9.86 -0.27
C ALA A 43 0.54 10.17 -1.04
N ILE A 44 -0.10 9.11 -1.53
CA ILE A 44 -1.47 9.12 -2.06
C ILE A 44 -2.29 8.05 -1.35
N GLY A 45 -3.62 8.13 -1.42
CA GLY A 45 -4.48 7.07 -0.90
C GLY A 45 -4.23 5.74 -1.61
N LEU A 46 -4.36 4.62 -0.90
CA LEU A 46 -4.37 3.28 -1.52
C LEU A 46 -5.54 3.14 -2.51
N THR A 47 -6.66 3.76 -2.18
CA THR A 47 -7.88 3.74 -2.99
C THR A 47 -8.25 5.13 -3.50
N ASP A 48 -9.16 5.19 -4.46
CA ASP A 48 -9.89 6.41 -4.76
C ASP A 48 -10.68 6.93 -3.53
N ARG A 49 -11.32 8.09 -3.69
CA ARG A 49 -12.09 8.73 -2.61
C ARG A 49 -13.31 7.93 -2.17
N SER A 50 -13.82 7.01 -3.00
CA SER A 50 -14.95 6.14 -2.65
C SER A 50 -14.52 4.93 -1.82
N GLY A 51 -13.23 4.55 -1.89
CA GLY A 51 -12.71 3.33 -1.26
C GLY A 51 -12.92 2.07 -2.09
N GLY A 52 -13.56 2.16 -3.26
CA GLY A 52 -13.96 0.99 -4.06
C GLY A 52 -12.91 0.51 -5.05
N HIS A 53 -11.95 1.36 -5.41
CA HIS A 53 -10.94 1.05 -6.43
C HIS A 53 -9.55 1.43 -5.96
N LEU A 54 -8.56 0.61 -6.27
CA LEU A 54 -7.15 0.92 -6.03
C LEU A 54 -6.70 2.10 -6.89
N ASN A 55 -5.81 2.92 -6.35
CA ASN A 55 -4.97 3.79 -7.16
C ASN A 55 -3.81 2.96 -7.72
N GLY A 56 -4.09 2.22 -8.80
CA GLY A 56 -3.17 1.25 -9.42
C GLY A 56 -3.93 0.00 -9.88
N GLN A 57 -3.25 -0.89 -10.60
CA GLN A 57 -3.78 -2.21 -10.98
C GLN A 57 -3.41 -3.25 -9.91
N GLU A 58 -4.27 -4.24 -9.67
CA GLU A 58 -4.04 -5.25 -8.62
C GLU A 58 -2.70 -5.98 -8.81
N GLU A 59 -2.29 -6.24 -10.06
CA GLU A 59 -1.06 -6.96 -10.43
C GLU A 59 0.21 -6.15 -10.13
N GLU A 60 0.09 -4.84 -9.89
CA GLU A 60 1.22 -3.97 -9.53
C GLU A 60 1.56 -4.03 -8.04
N PHE A 61 0.70 -4.64 -7.21
CA PHE A 61 0.91 -4.77 -5.78
C PHE A 61 1.48 -6.15 -5.42
N PHE A 62 2.54 -6.16 -4.63
CA PHE A 62 3.25 -7.37 -4.25
C PHE A 62 3.80 -7.30 -2.81
N LEU A 63 3.98 -8.46 -2.19
CA LEU A 63 4.71 -8.59 -0.94
C LEU A 63 6.21 -8.64 -1.24
N SER A 64 7.04 -7.95 -0.46
CA SER A 64 8.48 -8.19 -0.47
C SER A 64 8.89 -9.07 0.72
N ASP A 65 9.98 -9.80 0.54
CA ASP A 65 10.58 -10.65 1.59
C ASP A 65 11.39 -9.83 2.61
N ARG A 66 11.39 -8.49 2.52
CA ARG A 66 12.01 -7.64 3.54
C ARG A 66 11.02 -7.41 4.66
N ASP A 67 11.38 -7.81 5.87
CA ASP A 67 10.73 -7.31 7.08
C ASP A 67 10.89 -5.77 7.14
N VAL A 68 9.79 -5.06 7.43
CA VAL A 68 9.75 -3.58 7.57
C VAL A 68 10.07 -3.13 8.98
#